data_AF-A0A651GN09-F1
#
_entry.id   AF-A0A651GN09-F1
#
_cell.length_a   1.000
_cell.length_b   1.000
_cell.length_c   1.000
_cell.angle_alpha   90.00
_cell.angle_beta   90.00
_cell.angle_gamma   90.00
#
_symmetry.space_group_name_H-M   'P 1'
#
loop_
_entity.id
_entity.type
_entity.pdbx_description
1 polymer ?
#
loop_
_entity_poly.entity_id
_entity_poly.type
_entity_poly.pdbx_seq_one_letter_code
_entity_poly.pdbx_strand_id
1 'polypeptide(L)'
;MIGAFPDNIDNLFDEAKEKAELLRRGLNKGVRLKDLFHMSGNRTNRKKEFFEMLDVEPNATLYNAKRNNELSGLYLFGTKQNGLVELEYLGISNTIARRLKQHGWGTGQNQSSLAYLMAKLAHDHRGFRKDICSDALEEARMDIQELYVSVLPEKDAYKLYFYEVAIAGILRTRWNNFKTH
;
A
#
# COMPACT_ATOMS: atom_id res chain seq x y z
N MET A 1 -19.63 -15.69 -2.37
CA MET A 1 -20.16 -15.13 -3.62
C MET A 1 -18.97 -14.96 -4.55
N ILE A 2 -18.90 -15.76 -5.62
CA ILE A 2 -17.92 -15.55 -6.68
C ILE A 2 -18.43 -14.32 -7.43
N GLY A 3 -17.68 -13.22 -7.43
CA GLY A 3 -18.06 -12.01 -8.14
C GLY A 3 -18.28 -12.33 -9.62
N ALA A 4 -19.37 -11.81 -10.19
CA ALA A 4 -19.62 -11.96 -11.62
C ALA A 4 -18.45 -11.37 -12.40
N PHE A 5 -17.94 -12.11 -13.40
CA PHE A 5 -16.98 -11.53 -14.33
C PHE A 5 -17.65 -10.35 -15.04
N PRO A 6 -16.97 -9.21 -15.17
CA PRO A 6 -17.56 -8.05 -15.82
C PRO A 6 -17.79 -8.34 -17.30
N ASP A 7 -18.98 -7.97 -17.77
CA ASP A 7 -19.40 -8.18 -19.16
C ASP A 7 -18.58 -7.35 -20.16
N ASN A 8 -17.89 -6.30 -19.70
CA ASN A 8 -17.06 -5.41 -20.52
C ASN A 8 -15.77 -5.00 -19.80
N ILE A 9 -14.63 -5.47 -20.31
CA ILE A 9 -13.29 -5.18 -19.79
C ILE A 9 -12.87 -3.72 -20.05
N ASP A 10 -13.33 -3.08 -21.12
CA ASP A 10 -12.93 -1.71 -21.46
C ASP A 10 -13.38 -0.72 -20.38
N ASN A 11 -14.59 -0.92 -19.85
CA ASN A 11 -15.10 -0.14 -18.73
C ASN A 11 -14.18 -0.22 -17.49
N LEU A 12 -13.59 -1.39 -17.22
CA LEU A 12 -12.67 -1.53 -16.09
C LEU A 12 -11.37 -0.78 -16.29
N PHE A 13 -10.86 -0.71 -17.52
CA PHE A 13 -9.66 0.05 -17.82
C PHE A 13 -9.89 1.55 -17.66
N ASP A 14 -11.06 2.04 -18.08
CA ASP A 14 -11.41 3.44 -17.87
C ASP A 14 -11.59 3.76 -16.39
N GLU A 15 -12.28 2.90 -15.64
CA GLU A 15 -12.31 2.99 -14.17
C GLU A 15 -10.91 2.95 -13.56
N ALA A 16 -10.00 2.11 -14.06
CA ALA A 16 -8.61 2.05 -13.56
C ALA A 16 -7.86 3.37 -13.79
N LYS A 17 -8.02 4.03 -14.94
CA LYS A 17 -7.41 5.34 -15.21
C LYS A 17 -7.94 6.40 -14.25
N GLU A 18 -9.25 6.43 -14.01
CA GLU A 18 -9.85 7.36 -13.06
C GLU A 18 -9.33 7.14 -11.64
N LYS A 19 -9.27 5.88 -11.20
CA LYS A 19 -8.74 5.50 -9.88
C LYS A 19 -7.25 5.81 -9.74
N ALA A 20 -6.46 5.63 -10.80
CA ALA A 20 -5.05 6.02 -10.84
C ALA A 20 -4.88 7.53 -10.58
N GLU A 21 -5.69 8.35 -11.22
CA GLU A 21 -5.69 9.81 -11.02
C GLU A 21 -6.15 10.23 -9.63
N LEU A 22 -7.12 9.52 -9.04
CA LEU A 22 -7.57 9.76 -7.66
C LEU A 22 -6.45 9.44 -6.66
N LEU A 23 -5.78 8.30 -6.80
CA LEU A 23 -4.65 7.91 -5.94
C LEU A 23 -3.49 8.91 -6.06
N ARG A 24 -3.14 9.29 -7.29
CA ARG A 24 -2.08 10.28 -7.54
C ARG A 24 -2.41 11.62 -6.87
N ARG A 25 -3.63 12.13 -7.05
CA ARG A 25 -4.09 13.37 -6.40
C ARG A 25 -4.10 13.24 -4.88
N GLY A 26 -4.46 12.08 -4.34
CA GLY A 26 -4.48 11.85 -2.90
C GLY A 26 -3.10 11.96 -2.25
N LEU A 27 -2.00 11.69 -2.98
CA LEU A 27 -0.63 11.92 -2.45
C LEU A 27 -0.37 13.41 -2.15
N ASN A 28 -1.08 14.34 -2.81
CA ASN A 28 -0.94 15.77 -2.56
C ASN A 28 -1.39 16.17 -1.15
N LYS A 29 -2.24 15.38 -0.49
CA LYS A 29 -2.64 15.57 0.92
C LYS A 29 -1.45 15.58 1.88
N GLY A 30 -0.33 14.97 1.51
CA GLY A 30 0.93 15.12 2.25
C GLY A 30 1.02 14.27 3.52
N VAL A 31 0.22 13.21 3.63
CA VAL A 31 0.27 12.27 4.76
C VAL A 31 1.38 11.25 4.55
N ARG A 32 2.32 11.15 5.48
CA ARG A 32 3.34 10.09 5.46
C ARG A 32 2.84 8.86 6.21
N LEU A 33 3.41 7.70 5.89
CA LEU A 33 3.06 6.44 6.55
C LEU A 33 3.26 6.52 8.07
N LYS A 34 4.39 7.08 8.53
CA LYS A 34 4.66 7.26 9.96
C LYS A 34 3.62 8.10 10.69
N ASP A 35 2.99 9.06 9.98
CA ASP A 35 2.03 9.97 10.59
C ASP A 35 0.73 9.27 10.97
N LEU A 36 0.43 8.12 10.35
CA LEU A 36 -0.78 7.33 10.60
C LEU A 36 -0.70 6.43 11.85
N PHE A 37 0.50 6.27 12.41
CA PHE A 37 0.75 5.35 13.51
C PHE A 37 1.50 6.06 14.65
N HIS A 38 1.44 5.46 15.84
CA HIS A 38 2.24 5.90 16.97
C HIS A 38 2.81 4.69 17.72
N MET A 39 3.94 4.91 18.37
CA MET A 39 4.54 3.91 19.25
C MET A 39 3.92 4.02 20.66
N SER A 40 3.64 2.88 21.27
CA SER A 40 3.29 2.76 22.69
C SER A 40 4.07 1.59 23.27
N GLY A 41 5.17 1.88 23.96
CA GLY A 41 6.20 0.87 24.26
C GLY A 41 6.74 0.26 22.97
N ASN A 42 6.85 -1.08 22.93
CA ASN A 42 7.36 -1.82 21.75
C ASN A 42 6.27 -2.15 20.72
N ARG A 43 5.10 -1.49 20.77
CA ARG A 43 3.99 -1.75 19.86
C ARG A 43 3.66 -0.54 19.02
N THR A 44 3.58 -0.74 17.71
CA THR A 44 3.03 0.22 16.76
C THR A 44 1.51 0.11 16.72
N ASN A 45 0.83 1.21 17.02
CA ASN A 45 -0.61 1.33 17.09
C ASN A 45 -1.12 2.33 16.06
N ARG A 46 -2.31 2.08 15.52
CA ARG A 46 -3.00 2.98 14.60
C ARG A 46 -3.51 4.20 15.37
N LYS A 47 -3.30 5.41 14.86
CA LYS A 47 -3.91 6.63 15.42
C LYS A 47 -5.44 6.59 15.29
N LYS A 48 -6.15 7.33 16.14
CA LYS A 48 -7.62 7.37 16.10
C LYS A 48 -8.11 8.06 14.82
N GLU A 49 -7.37 9.06 14.38
CA GLU A 49 -7.59 9.94 13.25
C GLU A 49 -7.17 9.30 11.91
N PHE A 50 -6.74 8.02 11.91
CA PHE A 50 -6.17 7.36 10.73
C PHE A 50 -7.01 7.52 9.45
N PHE A 51 -8.32 7.34 9.55
CA PHE A 51 -9.23 7.44 8.40
C PHE A 51 -9.46 8.89 7.97
N GLU A 52 -9.56 9.80 8.94
CA GLU A 52 -9.70 11.24 8.71
C GLU A 52 -8.45 11.81 8.02
N MET A 53 -7.26 11.43 8.46
CA MET A 53 -6.00 11.87 7.84
C MET A 53 -5.91 11.45 6.38
N LEU A 54 -6.37 10.23 6.05
CA LEU A 54 -6.43 9.75 4.67
C LEU A 54 -7.62 10.31 3.88
N ASP A 55 -8.60 10.90 4.58
CA ASP A 55 -9.89 11.33 4.06
C ASP A 55 -10.58 10.18 3.28
N VAL A 56 -10.84 9.10 4.02
CA VAL A 56 -11.52 7.89 3.57
C VAL A 56 -12.43 7.34 4.66
N GLU A 57 -13.51 6.68 4.28
CA GLU A 57 -14.42 6.00 5.22
C GLU A 57 -14.10 4.50 5.33
N PRO A 58 -14.13 3.91 6.54
CA PRO A 58 -13.91 2.48 6.72
C PRO A 58 -15.03 1.67 6.05
N ASN A 59 -14.62 0.72 5.22
CA ASN A 59 -15.53 -0.08 4.42
C ASN A 59 -15.43 -1.58 4.77
N ALA A 60 -14.54 -1.97 5.69
CA ALA A 60 -14.32 -3.35 6.10
C ALA A 60 -14.38 -3.49 7.62
N THR A 61 -14.60 -4.72 8.07
CA THR A 61 -14.69 -5.06 9.49
C THR A 61 -13.58 -6.02 9.84
N LEU A 62 -12.77 -5.65 10.83
CA LEU A 62 -11.76 -6.51 11.42
C LEU A 62 -12.36 -7.20 12.65
N TYR A 63 -12.40 -8.54 12.60
CA TYR A 63 -13.01 -9.39 13.63
C TYR A 63 -14.50 -9.05 13.86
N ASN A 64 -15.18 -9.68 14.83
CA ASN A 64 -16.63 -9.59 15.07
C ASN A 64 -17.16 -8.20 15.51
N ALA A 65 -16.61 -7.10 14.98
CA ALA A 65 -17.05 -5.74 15.28
C ALA A 65 -18.41 -5.44 14.64
N LYS A 66 -19.21 -4.62 15.34
CA LYS A 66 -20.56 -4.22 14.91
C LYS A 66 -20.58 -3.18 13.80
N ARG A 67 -19.44 -2.52 13.53
CA ARG A 67 -19.28 -1.45 12.54
C ARG A 67 -17.94 -1.62 11.83
N ASN A 68 -17.86 -1.11 10.60
CA ASN A 68 -16.61 -1.07 9.86
C ASN A 68 -15.57 -0.29 10.68
N ASN A 69 -14.41 -0.90 10.88
CA ASN A 69 -13.29 -0.36 11.65
C ASN A 69 -11.95 -0.55 10.92
N GLU A 70 -12.01 -0.97 9.66
CA GLU A 70 -10.92 -1.31 8.77
C GLU A 70 -11.31 -0.92 7.34
N LEU A 71 -10.34 -1.02 6.43
CA LEU A 71 -10.51 -0.63 5.05
C LEU A 71 -9.98 -1.71 4.11
N SER A 72 -10.80 -2.03 3.11
CA SER A 72 -10.45 -2.79 1.92
C SER A 72 -10.29 -1.83 0.75
N GLY A 73 -9.23 -1.99 -0.03
CA GLY A 73 -8.97 -1.09 -1.15
C GLY A 73 -7.56 -1.19 -1.72
N LEU A 74 -7.17 -0.11 -2.39
CA LEU A 74 -5.85 0.15 -2.93
C LEU A 74 -5.12 1.19 -2.09
N TYR A 75 -3.79 1.10 -2.04
CA TYR A 75 -2.93 2.15 -1.50
C TYR A 75 -1.76 2.41 -2.46
N LEU A 76 -1.37 3.68 -2.56
CA LEU A 76 -0.25 4.14 -3.36
C LEU A 76 0.76 4.84 -2.45
N PHE A 77 2.01 4.41 -2.53
CA PHE A 77 3.14 5.11 -1.94
C PHE A 77 3.83 6.00 -2.97
N GLY A 78 4.31 7.15 -2.52
CA GLY A 78 5.16 8.03 -3.31
C GLY A 78 6.14 8.84 -2.47
N THR A 79 7.22 9.29 -3.09
CA THR A 79 8.14 10.28 -2.51
C THR A 79 7.83 11.66 -3.10
N LYS A 80 8.08 12.71 -2.33
CA LYS A 80 8.00 14.09 -2.84
C LYS A 80 9.38 14.72 -2.80
N GLN A 81 9.87 15.16 -3.95
CA GLN A 81 11.13 15.89 -4.08
C GLN A 81 10.91 17.08 -5.01
N ASN A 82 11.28 18.29 -4.57
CA ASN A 82 11.20 19.53 -5.37
C ASN A 82 9.83 19.78 -6.02
N GLY A 83 8.74 19.43 -5.33
CA GLY A 83 7.37 19.57 -5.85
C GLY A 83 6.93 18.50 -6.84
N LEU A 84 7.80 17.55 -7.21
CA LEU A 84 7.48 16.37 -8.00
C LEU A 84 7.14 15.19 -7.08
N VAL A 85 6.21 14.35 -7.53
CA VAL A 85 5.83 13.12 -6.84
C VAL A 85 6.34 11.93 -7.64
N GLU A 86 7.29 11.18 -7.10
CA GLU A 86 7.68 9.88 -7.68
C GLU A 86 6.80 8.78 -7.11
N LEU A 87 6.26 7.94 -7.99
CA LEU A 87 5.30 6.90 -7.63
C LEU A 87 6.05 5.60 -7.33
N GLU A 88 6.07 5.19 -6.08
CA GLU A 88 6.95 4.13 -5.60
C GLU A 88 6.28 2.75 -5.73
N TYR A 89 5.10 2.59 -5.14
CA TYR A 89 4.48 1.27 -5.01
C TYR A 89 2.97 1.37 -4.86
N LEU A 90 2.24 0.62 -5.67
CA LEU A 90 0.82 0.37 -5.54
C LEU A 90 0.61 -1.00 -4.88
N GLY A 91 -0.33 -1.11 -3.95
CA GLY A 91 -0.78 -2.43 -3.50
C GLY A 91 -2.25 -2.46 -3.12
N ILE A 92 -2.76 -3.67 -2.95
CA ILE A 92 -4.13 -3.90 -2.47
C ILE A 92 -4.13 -4.60 -1.12
N SER A 93 -5.24 -4.48 -0.40
CA SER A 93 -5.48 -5.24 0.83
C SER A 93 -6.95 -5.19 1.22
N ASN A 94 -7.46 -6.28 1.78
CA ASN A 94 -8.73 -6.30 2.51
C ASN A 94 -8.62 -5.68 3.92
N THR A 95 -7.39 -5.40 4.38
CA THR A 95 -7.08 -4.77 5.66
C THR A 95 -5.93 -3.76 5.47
N ILE A 96 -6.22 -2.59 4.91
CA ILE A 96 -5.23 -1.57 4.56
C ILE A 96 -4.48 -1.08 5.79
N ALA A 97 -5.17 -0.75 6.89
CA ALA A 97 -4.47 -0.21 8.05
C ALA A 97 -3.44 -1.21 8.60
N ARG A 98 -3.81 -2.49 8.64
CA ARG A 98 -2.87 -3.57 8.99
C ARG A 98 -1.72 -3.70 8.00
N ARG A 99 -1.99 -3.62 6.69
CA ARG A 99 -0.96 -3.80 5.64
C ARG A 99 0.03 -2.63 5.59
N LEU A 100 -0.44 -1.40 5.73
CA LEU A 100 0.40 -0.21 5.84
C LEU A 100 1.33 -0.31 7.05
N LYS A 101 0.81 -0.75 8.21
CA LYS A 101 1.64 -1.01 9.39
C LYS A 101 2.72 -2.08 9.13
N GLN A 102 2.37 -3.14 8.42
CA GLN A 102 3.32 -4.20 8.10
C GLN A 102 4.47 -3.73 7.22
N HIS A 103 4.21 -2.83 6.28
CA HIS A 103 5.26 -2.25 5.44
C HIS A 103 6.29 -1.45 6.24
N GLY A 104 5.85 -0.62 7.19
CA GLY A 104 6.75 0.22 8.00
C GLY A 104 7.39 -0.48 9.20
N TRP A 105 6.70 -1.43 9.85
CA TRP A 105 7.13 -2.01 11.13
C TRP A 105 7.05 -3.54 11.19
N GLY A 106 6.71 -4.21 10.08
CA GLY A 106 6.62 -5.67 10.02
C GLY A 106 8.00 -6.33 10.03
N THR A 107 8.18 -7.32 10.91
CA THR A 107 9.43 -8.10 11.02
C THR A 107 9.36 -9.43 10.26
N GLY A 108 8.16 -9.90 9.93
CA GLY A 108 7.97 -11.16 9.19
C GLY A 108 8.31 -11.03 7.71
N GLN A 109 8.89 -12.09 7.13
CA GLN A 109 9.27 -12.13 5.71
C GLN A 109 8.10 -11.79 4.77
N ASN A 110 6.86 -12.18 5.06
CA ASN A 110 5.72 -11.87 4.17
C ASN A 110 5.06 -10.50 4.45
N GLN A 111 5.51 -9.81 5.49
CA GLN A 111 4.95 -8.53 5.95
C GLN A 111 5.69 -7.34 5.34
N SER A 112 6.94 -7.52 4.89
CA SER A 112 7.85 -6.46 4.45
C SER A 112 8.38 -6.65 3.02
N SER A 113 7.54 -7.14 2.10
CA SER A 113 7.94 -7.39 0.70
C SER A 113 8.54 -6.18 0.00
N LEU A 114 8.00 -4.98 0.23
CA LEU A 114 8.58 -3.75 -0.30
C LEU A 114 9.96 -3.46 0.30
N ALA A 115 10.09 -3.53 1.64
CA ALA A 115 11.37 -3.30 2.32
C ALA A 115 12.45 -4.28 1.85
N TYR A 116 12.08 -5.54 1.61
CA TYR A 116 13.00 -6.52 1.05
C TYR A 116 13.44 -6.17 -0.37
N LEU A 117 12.53 -5.71 -1.25
CA LEU A 117 12.88 -5.29 -2.61
C LEU A 117 13.85 -4.11 -2.59
N MET A 118 13.58 -3.13 -1.74
CA MET A 118 14.45 -1.95 -1.55
C MET A 118 15.82 -2.36 -1.01
N ALA A 119 15.88 -3.12 0.08
CA ALA A 119 17.11 -3.59 0.68
C ALA A 119 17.92 -4.48 -0.28
N LYS A 120 17.24 -5.37 -1.03
CA LYS A 120 17.89 -6.24 -2.01
C LYS A 120 18.60 -5.41 -3.08
N LEU A 121 17.96 -4.37 -3.59
CA LEU A 121 18.55 -3.50 -4.60
C LEU A 121 19.71 -2.67 -4.01
N ALA A 122 19.51 -2.07 -2.84
CA ALA A 122 20.51 -1.21 -2.20
C ALA A 122 21.84 -1.94 -1.89
N HIS A 123 21.77 -3.25 -1.57
CA HIS A 123 22.93 -4.04 -1.18
C HIS A 123 23.38 -5.08 -2.24
N ASP A 124 22.88 -5.01 -3.47
CA ASP A 124 23.11 -6.01 -4.55
C ASP A 124 23.00 -7.46 -4.05
N HIS A 125 21.98 -7.75 -3.22
CA HIS A 125 21.84 -9.07 -2.60
C HIS A 125 21.37 -10.13 -3.60
N ARG A 126 22.13 -11.21 -3.75
CA ARG A 126 21.85 -12.31 -4.70
C ARG A 126 21.43 -13.64 -4.03
N GLY A 127 21.35 -13.68 -2.70
CA GLY A 127 21.01 -14.86 -1.91
C GLY A 127 19.51 -15.05 -1.64
N PHE A 128 19.17 -15.91 -0.68
CA PHE A 128 17.78 -16.07 -0.27
C PHE A 128 17.29 -14.86 0.53
N ARG A 129 15.98 -14.67 0.56
CA ARG A 129 15.35 -13.57 1.31
C ARG A 129 15.71 -13.57 2.80
N LYS A 130 15.88 -14.74 3.39
CA LYS A 130 16.23 -14.91 4.81
C LYS A 130 17.67 -14.47 5.13
N ASP A 131 18.52 -14.36 4.11
CA ASP A 131 19.95 -14.08 4.27
C ASP A 131 20.28 -12.58 4.15
N ILE A 132 19.27 -11.74 3.88
CA ILE A 132 19.48 -10.30 3.80
C ILE A 132 19.78 -9.73 5.18
N CYS A 133 20.70 -8.75 5.24
CA CYS A 133 21.09 -8.11 6.50
C CYS A 133 19.88 -7.49 7.21
N SER A 134 19.81 -7.66 8.54
CA SER A 134 18.76 -7.05 9.37
C SER A 134 18.75 -5.53 9.28
N ASP A 135 19.94 -4.93 9.22
CA ASP A 135 20.12 -3.48 9.23
C ASP A 135 19.63 -2.87 7.92
N ALA A 136 19.93 -3.53 6.80
CA ALA A 136 19.41 -3.17 5.48
C ALA A 136 17.87 -3.19 5.42
N LEU A 137 17.25 -4.19 6.07
CA LEU A 137 15.79 -4.25 6.16
C LEU A 137 15.22 -3.16 7.07
N GLU A 138 15.93 -2.78 8.13
CA GLU A 138 15.52 -1.70 9.02
C GLU A 138 15.62 -0.34 8.33
N GLU A 139 16.72 -0.07 7.63
CA GLU A 139 16.88 1.13 6.81
C GLU A 139 15.76 1.24 5.78
N ALA A 140 15.48 0.17 5.03
CA ALA A 140 14.40 0.17 4.06
C ALA A 140 13.01 0.38 4.70
N ARG A 141 12.78 -0.13 5.92
CA ARG A 141 11.55 0.12 6.68
C ARG A 141 11.45 1.58 7.10
N MET A 142 12.54 2.19 7.53
CA MET A 142 12.60 3.62 7.87
C MET A 142 12.30 4.48 6.64
N ASP A 143 12.85 4.13 5.47
CA ASP A 143 12.54 4.81 4.22
C ASP A 143 11.04 4.71 3.87
N ILE A 144 10.46 3.51 4.02
CA ILE A 144 9.03 3.29 3.77
C ILE A 144 8.14 4.12 4.72
N GLN A 145 8.55 4.28 5.98
CA GLN A 145 7.84 5.10 6.96
C GLN A 145 7.76 6.58 6.54
N GLU A 146 8.73 7.07 5.76
CA GLU A 146 8.75 8.44 5.24
C GLU A 146 7.92 8.62 3.95
N LEU A 147 7.50 7.54 3.30
CA LEU A 147 6.70 7.62 2.07
C LEU A 147 5.35 8.26 2.32
N TYR A 148 4.93 9.10 1.38
CA TYR A 148 3.58 9.62 1.32
C TYR A 148 2.63 8.52 0.90
N VAL A 149 1.43 8.52 1.46
CA VAL A 149 0.43 7.47 1.20
C VAL A 149 -0.90 8.08 0.76
N SER A 150 -1.48 7.48 -0.28
CA SER A 150 -2.86 7.68 -0.69
C SER A 150 -3.59 6.35 -0.66
N VAL A 151 -4.88 6.40 -0.39
CA VAL A 151 -5.71 5.21 -0.26
C VAL A 151 -7.03 5.42 -0.98
N LEU A 152 -7.49 4.38 -1.67
CA LEU A 152 -8.79 4.35 -2.34
C LEU A 152 -9.59 3.12 -1.92
N PRO A 153 -10.77 3.29 -1.29
CA PRO A 153 -11.63 2.17 -0.89
C PRO A 153 -12.13 1.36 -2.10
N GLU A 154 -12.09 0.02 -2.00
CA GLU A 154 -12.69 -0.92 -2.96
C GLU A 154 -12.95 -2.26 -2.24
N LYS A 155 -14.16 -2.81 -2.36
CA LYS A 155 -14.54 -4.08 -1.71
C LYS A 155 -14.62 -5.24 -2.66
N ASP A 156 -14.80 -4.98 -3.94
CA ASP A 156 -14.91 -6.03 -4.92
C ASP A 156 -13.53 -6.68 -5.14
N ALA A 157 -13.42 -7.96 -4.78
CA ALA A 157 -12.16 -8.68 -4.82
C ALA A 157 -11.61 -8.79 -6.25
N TYR A 158 -12.48 -8.99 -7.24
CA TYR A 158 -12.05 -9.07 -8.64
C TYR A 158 -11.47 -7.73 -9.08
N LYS A 159 -12.19 -6.64 -8.81
CA LYS A 159 -11.74 -5.27 -9.11
C LYS A 159 -10.41 -4.94 -8.42
N LEU A 160 -10.21 -5.34 -7.17
CA LEU A 160 -8.94 -5.14 -6.48
C LEU A 160 -7.76 -5.73 -7.25
N TYR A 161 -7.83 -7.02 -7.60
CA TYR A 161 -6.74 -7.68 -8.33
C TYR A 161 -6.53 -7.08 -9.72
N PHE A 162 -7.62 -6.78 -10.44
CA PHE A 162 -7.52 -6.15 -11.75
C PHE A 162 -6.86 -4.77 -11.66
N TYR A 163 -7.33 -3.92 -10.75
CA TYR A 163 -6.80 -2.57 -10.58
C TYR A 163 -5.36 -2.56 -10.07
N GLU A 164 -4.94 -3.53 -9.24
CA GLU A 164 -3.53 -3.61 -8.81
C GLU A 164 -2.59 -3.67 -10.01
N VAL A 165 -2.89 -4.53 -10.98
CA VAL A 165 -2.06 -4.69 -12.18
C VAL A 165 -2.23 -3.50 -13.12
N ALA A 166 -3.46 -3.14 -13.44
CA ALA A 166 -3.76 -2.09 -14.41
C ALA A 166 -3.21 -0.73 -13.96
N ILE A 167 -3.47 -0.33 -12.71
CA ILE A 167 -3.05 0.97 -12.19
C ILE A 167 -1.54 1.05 -12.00
N ALA A 168 -0.89 -0.03 -11.53
CA ALA A 168 0.57 -0.03 -11.43
C ALA A 168 1.23 0.13 -12.81
N GLY A 169 0.65 -0.47 -13.87
CA GLY A 169 1.09 -0.28 -15.25
C GLY A 169 0.85 1.14 -15.78
N ILE A 170 -0.35 1.70 -15.53
CA ILE A 170 -0.71 3.08 -15.92
C ILE A 170 0.23 4.09 -15.25
N LEU A 171 0.45 3.95 -13.95
CA LEU A 171 1.27 4.85 -13.15
C LEU A 171 2.77 4.59 -13.27
N ARG A 172 3.16 3.43 -13.81
CA ARG A 172 4.56 2.97 -13.93
C ARG A 172 5.30 3.04 -12.59
N THR A 173 4.68 2.51 -11.54
CA THR A 173 5.25 2.52 -10.19
C THR A 173 6.57 1.75 -10.13
N ARG A 174 7.53 2.29 -9.38
CA ARG A 174 8.93 1.81 -9.37
C ARG A 174 9.09 0.36 -8.88
N TRP A 175 8.39 -0.01 -7.81
CA TRP A 175 8.63 -1.26 -7.08
C TRP A 175 7.62 -2.37 -7.36
N ASN A 176 6.60 -2.11 -8.17
CA ASN A 176 5.67 -3.15 -8.57
C ASN A 176 6.34 -4.09 -9.57
N ASN A 177 6.30 -5.40 -9.27
CA ASN A 177 6.75 -6.45 -10.17
C ASN A 177 5.72 -7.57 -10.15
N PHE A 178 5.15 -7.87 -11.31
CA PHE A 178 4.08 -8.85 -11.50
C PHE A 178 4.58 -10.18 -12.07
N LYS A 179 5.88 -10.49 -12.02
CA LYS A 179 6.45 -11.74 -12.57
C LYS A 179 5.80 -13.04 -12.06
N THR A 180 5.06 -12.98 -10.96
CA THR A 180 4.37 -14.13 -10.34
C THR A 180 2.84 -14.03 -10.40
N HIS A 181 2.29 -13.00 -11.03
CA HIS A 181 0.86 -12.77 -11.24
C HIS A 181 0.47 -13.15 -12.67
#